data_AF-A0A497CNE5-F1
#
_entry.id   AF-A0A497CNE5-F1
#
_cell.length_a   1.000
_cell.length_b   1.000
_cell.length_c   1.000
_cell.angle_alpha   90.00
_cell.angle_beta   90.00
_cell.angle_gamma   90.00
#
_symmetry.space_group_name_H-M   'P 1'
#
loop_
_entity.id
_entity.type
_entity.pdbx_description
1 polymer ?
#
loop_
_entity_poly.entity_id
_entity_poly.type
_entity_poly.pdbx_seq_one_letter_code
_entity_poly.pdbx_strand_id
1 'polypeptide(L)'
;RLLGSTKKLTSNTEIGSVLRSTKELNLESQKINEAYFLAINSMTSNTEAGSVLRYTLRNHKMNTNSWSQFFTITGRLTSNTTMGSVLSDAIDYLPLDDETIVDGFFLATSKFTSNTEHGRVLREMISSPAFNKYIAYKVLESARKLSSNTEKGSVLVRLADTEFVNDPTIKKLYMSTAKTLTSDSEYRRVVDKLID
;
A
#
# COMPACT_ATOMS: atom_id res chain seq x y z
N ARG A 1 6.30 23.38 -18.69
CA ARG A 1 5.12 24.01 -19.35
C ARG A 1 3.88 23.10 -19.26
N LEU A 2 3.95 21.82 -19.63
CA LEU A 2 2.83 20.87 -19.58
C LEU A 2 2.17 20.73 -18.19
N LEU A 3 2.93 20.51 -17.12
CA LEU A 3 2.36 20.45 -15.75
C LEU A 3 1.78 21.79 -15.25
N GLY A 4 2.14 22.91 -15.87
CA GLY A 4 1.51 24.19 -15.56
C GLY A 4 0.11 24.31 -16.16
N SER A 5 -0.15 23.62 -17.27
CA SER A 5 -1.44 23.63 -17.96
C SER A 5 -2.51 22.88 -17.18
N THR A 6 -2.16 21.85 -16.41
CA THR A 6 -3.12 21.08 -15.60
C THR A 6 -3.85 21.93 -14.56
N LYS A 7 -3.23 23.02 -14.08
CA LYS A 7 -3.88 23.97 -13.15
C LYS A 7 -5.11 24.67 -13.71
N LYS A 8 -5.26 24.72 -15.04
CA LYS A 8 -6.41 25.33 -15.72
C LYS A 8 -7.44 24.30 -16.18
N LEU A 9 -7.11 23.01 -16.10
CA LEU A 9 -8.00 21.93 -16.49
C LEU A 9 -8.92 21.58 -15.31
N THR A 10 -10.19 21.34 -15.60
CA THR A 10 -11.18 20.90 -14.60
C THR A 10 -11.61 19.44 -14.83
N SER A 11 -11.34 18.88 -16.01
CA SER A 11 -11.63 17.49 -16.34
C SER A 11 -10.54 16.57 -15.82
N ASN A 12 -10.94 15.60 -14.98
CA ASN A 12 -10.04 14.53 -14.51
C ASN A 12 -9.36 13.82 -15.68
N THR A 13 -10.11 13.48 -16.73
CA THR A 13 -9.61 12.74 -17.90
C THR A 13 -8.55 13.54 -18.66
N GLU A 14 -8.73 14.86 -18.81
CA GLU A 14 -7.75 15.70 -19.50
C GLU A 14 -6.47 15.82 -18.66
N ILE A 15 -6.61 16.08 -17.35
CA ILE A 15 -5.46 16.12 -16.44
C ILE A 15 -4.69 14.81 -16.53
N GLY A 16 -5.36 13.66 -16.39
CA GLY A 16 -4.66 12.39 -16.39
C GLY A 16 -4.12 11.96 -17.75
N SER A 17 -4.70 12.43 -18.86
CA SER A 17 -4.11 12.27 -20.20
C SER A 17 -2.80 13.07 -20.33
N VAL A 18 -2.76 14.30 -19.82
CA VAL A 18 -1.53 15.11 -19.79
C VAL A 18 -0.46 14.44 -18.92
N LEU A 19 -0.84 13.96 -17.73
CA LEU A 19 0.11 13.32 -16.82
C LEU A 19 0.66 12.00 -17.41
N ARG A 20 -0.19 11.18 -18.03
CA ARG A 20 0.21 9.90 -18.67
C ARG A 20 0.91 10.05 -20.03
N SER A 21 0.86 11.22 -20.67
CA SER A 21 1.61 11.48 -21.91
C SER A 21 3.02 12.02 -21.67
N THR A 22 3.35 12.39 -20.43
CA THR A 22 4.65 12.97 -20.09
C THR A 22 5.66 11.86 -19.79
N LYS A 23 6.36 11.37 -20.81
CA LYS A 23 7.27 10.20 -20.70
C LYS A 23 8.53 10.45 -19.87
N GLU A 24 9.15 11.62 -20.01
CA GLU A 24 10.40 11.96 -19.32
C GLU A 24 10.11 12.98 -18.21
N LEU A 25 9.81 12.46 -17.03
CA LEU A 25 9.55 13.28 -15.85
C LEU A 25 10.57 12.98 -14.76
N ASN A 26 11.40 13.97 -14.45
CA ASN A 26 12.31 13.87 -13.30
C ASN A 26 11.54 14.20 -12.01
N LEU A 27 10.90 13.19 -11.42
CA LEU A 27 10.23 13.31 -10.12
C LEU A 27 11.19 13.50 -8.94
N GLU A 28 12.51 13.42 -9.16
CA GLU A 28 13.50 13.76 -8.13
C GLU A 28 13.66 15.28 -7.97
N SER A 29 13.31 16.06 -9.00
CA SER A 29 13.25 17.51 -8.90
C SER A 29 12.05 17.93 -8.05
N GLN A 30 12.33 18.57 -6.90
CA GLN A 30 11.31 19.04 -5.96
C GLN A 30 10.17 19.82 -6.65
N LYS A 31 10.50 20.77 -7.52
CA LYS A 31 9.50 21.59 -8.23
C LYS A 31 8.62 20.78 -9.17
N ILE A 32 9.19 19.79 -9.86
CA ILE A 32 8.45 18.93 -10.79
C ILE A 32 7.56 17.97 -9.98
N ASN A 33 8.12 17.37 -8.94
CA ASN A 33 7.43 16.51 -8.00
C ASN A 33 6.17 17.17 -7.41
N GLU A 34 6.34 18.34 -6.81
CA GLU A 34 5.23 19.11 -6.20
C GLU A 34 4.15 19.43 -7.24
N ALA A 35 4.52 19.91 -8.43
CA ALA A 35 3.57 20.25 -9.47
C ALA A 35 2.81 19.01 -10.00
N TYR A 36 3.51 17.88 -10.13
CA TYR A 36 2.94 16.62 -10.61
C TYR A 36 1.91 16.06 -9.62
N PHE A 37 2.32 15.90 -8.36
CA PHE A 37 1.45 15.34 -7.33
C PHE A 37 0.31 16.31 -6.98
N LEU A 38 0.51 17.63 -7.03
CA LEU A 38 -0.59 18.59 -6.89
C LEU A 38 -1.66 18.41 -7.99
N ALA A 39 -1.25 18.10 -9.22
CA ALA A 39 -2.19 17.85 -10.31
C ALA A 39 -3.01 16.57 -10.07
N ILE A 40 -2.38 15.47 -9.64
CA ILE A 40 -3.10 14.24 -9.25
C ILE A 40 -4.04 14.53 -8.07
N ASN A 41 -3.57 15.29 -7.09
CA ASN A 41 -4.33 15.63 -5.88
C ASN A 41 -5.56 16.52 -6.14
N SER A 42 -5.57 17.23 -7.27
CA SER A 42 -6.73 18.01 -7.71
C SER A 42 -7.82 17.15 -8.35
N MET A 43 -7.52 15.89 -8.67
CA MET A 43 -8.49 14.98 -9.25
C MET A 43 -9.51 14.50 -8.22
N THR A 44 -10.78 14.51 -8.61
CA THR A 44 -11.90 13.99 -7.81
C THR A 44 -12.29 12.57 -8.21
N SER A 45 -11.92 12.12 -9.41
CA SER A 45 -12.17 10.76 -9.88
C SER A 45 -11.12 9.80 -9.33
N ASN A 46 -11.54 8.88 -8.45
CA ASN A 46 -10.68 7.81 -7.94
C ASN A 46 -10.05 7.00 -9.08
N THR A 47 -10.85 6.58 -10.06
CA THR A 47 -10.39 5.74 -11.17
C THR A 47 -9.30 6.43 -11.98
N GLU A 48 -9.45 7.72 -12.25
CA GLU A 48 -8.48 8.48 -13.03
C GLU A 48 -7.20 8.73 -12.21
N ALA A 49 -7.33 9.17 -10.95
CA ALA A 49 -6.20 9.35 -10.05
C ALA A 49 -5.42 8.04 -9.88
N GLY A 50 -6.13 6.93 -9.64
CA GLY A 50 -5.54 5.60 -9.54
C GLY A 50 -4.86 5.15 -10.83
N SER A 51 -5.42 5.48 -11.99
CA SER A 51 -4.76 5.18 -13.27
C SER A 51 -3.48 5.98 -13.47
N VAL A 52 -3.44 7.25 -13.05
CA VAL A 52 -2.21 8.04 -13.12
C VAL A 52 -1.18 7.51 -12.14
N LEU A 53 -1.56 7.20 -10.90
CA LEU A 53 -0.65 6.64 -9.89
C LEU A 53 -0.01 5.33 -10.37
N ARG A 54 -0.78 4.39 -10.93
CA ARG A 54 -0.22 3.16 -11.53
C ARG A 54 0.69 3.43 -12.72
N TYR A 55 0.37 4.45 -13.53
CA TYR A 55 1.26 4.88 -14.61
C TYR A 55 2.60 5.41 -14.05
N THR A 56 2.55 6.22 -12.98
CA THR A 56 3.73 6.76 -12.30
C THR A 56 4.70 5.65 -11.89
N LEU A 57 4.20 4.61 -11.22
CA LEU A 57 5.00 3.46 -10.77
C LEU A 57 5.80 2.83 -11.92
N ARG A 58 5.15 2.67 -13.08
CA ARG A 58 5.71 1.94 -14.23
C ARG A 58 6.68 2.78 -15.08
N ASN A 59 6.56 4.10 -15.05
CA ASN A 59 7.23 4.98 -16.02
C ASN A 59 8.17 6.00 -15.38
N HIS A 60 8.14 6.19 -14.06
CA HIS A 60 8.92 7.24 -13.41
C HIS A 60 9.70 6.69 -12.21
N LYS A 61 10.99 7.03 -12.16
CA LYS A 61 11.80 6.84 -10.96
C LYS A 61 11.33 7.81 -9.88
N MET A 62 11.30 7.33 -8.64
CA MET A 62 10.80 8.07 -7.49
C MET A 62 11.84 8.05 -6.38
N ASN A 63 12.16 9.23 -5.85
CA ASN A 63 12.90 9.35 -4.59
C ASN A 63 11.94 9.25 -3.40
N THR A 64 12.47 9.27 -2.17
CA THR A 64 11.68 9.17 -0.94
C THR A 64 10.57 10.23 -0.85
N ASN A 65 10.81 11.46 -1.30
CA ASN A 65 9.78 12.51 -1.33
C ASN A 65 8.64 12.18 -2.32
N SER A 66 8.97 11.69 -3.52
CA SER A 66 7.98 11.20 -4.49
C SER A 66 7.11 10.09 -3.91
N TRP A 67 7.71 9.13 -3.22
CA TRP A 67 6.98 8.05 -2.57
C TRP A 67 6.07 8.56 -1.45
N SER A 68 6.53 9.53 -0.65
CA SER A 68 5.70 10.15 0.39
C SER A 68 4.45 10.84 -0.18
N GLN A 69 4.60 11.60 -1.26
CA GLN A 69 3.48 12.23 -1.97
C GLN A 69 2.56 11.18 -2.60
N PHE A 70 3.13 10.15 -3.23
CA PHE A 70 2.40 9.04 -3.82
C PHE A 70 1.49 8.35 -2.80
N PHE A 71 2.00 8.01 -1.62
CA PHE A 71 1.21 7.34 -0.58
C PHE A 71 0.21 8.28 0.08
N THR A 72 0.53 9.56 0.23
CA THR A 72 -0.41 10.57 0.74
C THR A 72 -1.63 10.67 -0.16
N ILE A 73 -1.46 10.73 -1.48
CA ILE A 73 -2.57 10.77 -2.43
C ILE A 73 -3.31 9.43 -2.46
N THR A 74 -2.58 8.32 -2.47
CA THR A 74 -3.19 6.97 -2.47
C THR A 74 -4.11 6.78 -1.26
N GLY A 75 -3.70 7.22 -0.08
CA GLY A 75 -4.51 7.17 1.14
C GLY A 75 -5.71 8.12 1.16
N ARG A 76 -5.80 9.07 0.22
CA ARG A 76 -6.97 9.94 0.04
C ARG A 76 -8.03 9.36 -0.90
N LEU A 77 -7.70 8.30 -1.64
CA LEU A 77 -8.67 7.62 -2.50
C LEU A 77 -9.80 7.05 -1.64
N THR A 78 -11.04 7.32 -2.01
CA THR A 78 -12.22 6.85 -1.28
C THR A 78 -12.73 5.50 -1.80
N SER A 79 -12.29 5.09 -3.00
CA SER A 79 -12.56 3.74 -3.53
C SER A 79 -11.54 2.74 -3.02
N ASN A 80 -11.96 1.84 -2.12
CA ASN A 80 -11.10 0.76 -1.60
C ASN A 80 -10.53 -0.11 -2.74
N THR A 81 -11.32 -0.47 -3.75
CA THR A 81 -10.82 -1.27 -4.89
C THR A 81 -9.74 -0.54 -5.68
N THR A 82 -9.89 0.78 -5.88
CA THR A 82 -8.88 1.57 -6.59
C THR A 82 -7.62 1.72 -5.76
N MET A 83 -7.75 2.06 -4.46
CA MET A 83 -6.63 2.14 -3.52
C MET A 83 -5.90 0.79 -3.44
N GLY A 84 -6.66 -0.30 -3.34
CA GLY A 84 -6.20 -1.68 -3.39
C GLY A 84 -5.33 -1.91 -4.60
N SER A 85 -5.86 -1.64 -5.80
CA SER A 85 -5.12 -1.81 -7.06
C SER A 85 -3.84 -0.98 -7.11
N VAL A 86 -3.85 0.27 -6.64
CA VAL A 86 -2.65 1.12 -6.61
C VAL A 86 -1.59 0.59 -5.65
N LEU A 87 -1.98 0.19 -4.44
CA LEU A 87 -1.05 -0.34 -3.45
C LEU A 87 -0.52 -1.72 -3.84
N SER A 88 -1.33 -2.54 -4.51
CA SER A 88 -0.91 -3.84 -5.02
C SER A 88 0.19 -3.68 -6.08
N ASP A 89 -0.06 -2.84 -7.08
CA ASP A 89 0.94 -2.51 -8.10
C ASP A 89 2.21 -1.89 -7.49
N ALA A 90 2.10 -1.12 -6.39
CA ALA A 90 3.25 -0.49 -5.75
C ALA A 90 4.23 -1.50 -5.16
N ILE A 91 3.77 -2.69 -4.73
CA ILE A 91 4.61 -3.72 -4.11
C ILE A 91 5.76 -4.14 -5.03
N ASP A 92 5.54 -4.19 -6.34
CA ASP A 92 6.54 -4.59 -7.33
C ASP A 92 7.68 -3.57 -7.51
N TYR A 93 7.49 -2.31 -7.06
CA TYR A 93 8.44 -1.21 -7.26
C TYR A 93 8.97 -0.63 -5.95
N LEU A 94 8.47 -1.09 -4.81
CA LEU A 94 8.78 -0.54 -3.49
C LEU A 94 10.25 -0.80 -3.11
N PRO A 95 11.02 0.23 -2.70
CA PRO A 95 12.30 0.05 -2.03
C PRO A 95 12.05 -0.48 -0.61
N LEU A 96 11.94 -1.79 -0.47
CA LEU A 96 11.55 -2.47 0.77
C LEU A 96 12.63 -2.45 1.86
N ASP A 97 13.81 -1.94 1.55
CA ASP A 97 14.92 -1.62 2.46
C ASP A 97 14.85 -0.20 3.05
N ASP A 98 14.05 0.71 2.47
CA ASP A 98 13.80 2.05 3.02
C ASP A 98 12.56 2.03 3.94
N GLU A 99 12.81 1.99 5.25
CA GLU A 99 11.75 1.99 6.27
C GLU A 99 10.79 3.19 6.15
N THR A 100 11.26 4.36 5.69
CA THR A 100 10.41 5.55 5.52
C THR A 100 9.37 5.32 4.43
N ILE A 101 9.77 4.66 3.34
CA ILE A 101 8.88 4.35 2.22
C ILE A 101 7.91 3.24 2.63
N VAL A 102 8.39 2.22 3.34
CA VAL A 102 7.54 1.16 3.90
C VAL A 102 6.50 1.74 4.86
N ASP A 103 6.89 2.67 5.73
CA ASP A 103 5.96 3.36 6.62
C ASP A 103 4.89 4.17 5.87
N GLY A 104 5.28 4.84 4.79
CA GLY A 104 4.35 5.52 3.89
C GLY A 104 3.30 4.55 3.31
N PHE A 105 3.74 3.37 2.86
CA PHE A 105 2.84 2.33 2.36
C PHE A 105 1.82 1.87 3.41
N PHE A 106 2.28 1.59 4.64
CA PHE A 106 1.38 1.16 5.71
C PHE A 106 0.47 2.28 6.22
N LEU A 107 0.92 3.54 6.17
CA LEU A 107 0.07 4.69 6.46
C LEU A 107 -1.08 4.80 5.44
N ALA A 108 -0.80 4.63 4.15
CA ALA A 108 -1.83 4.59 3.10
C ALA A 108 -2.77 3.38 3.28
N THR A 109 -2.20 2.19 3.53
CA THR A 109 -2.97 0.96 3.81
C THR A 109 -3.91 1.12 5.00
N SER A 110 -3.54 1.91 6.01
CA SER A 110 -4.39 2.16 7.18
C SER A 110 -5.69 2.94 6.86
N LYS A 111 -5.84 3.44 5.64
CA LYS A 111 -7.01 4.19 5.17
C LYS A 111 -8.10 3.30 4.58
N PHE A 112 -7.85 2.01 4.39
CA PHE A 112 -8.89 1.08 3.97
C PHE A 112 -10.05 1.06 4.98
N THR A 113 -11.27 1.08 4.45
CA THR A 113 -12.50 0.76 5.20
C THR A 113 -13.00 -0.65 4.87
N SER A 114 -12.58 -1.22 3.73
CA SER A 114 -12.86 -2.61 3.37
C SER A 114 -11.80 -3.55 3.95
N ASN A 115 -12.21 -4.43 4.87
CA ASN A 115 -11.33 -5.48 5.39
C ASN A 115 -10.81 -6.41 4.28
N THR A 116 -11.60 -6.66 3.23
CA THR A 116 -11.21 -7.55 2.14
C THR A 116 -10.08 -6.96 1.30
N GLU A 117 -10.17 -5.69 0.92
CA GLU A 117 -9.09 -5.02 0.17
C GLU A 117 -7.84 -4.86 1.05
N HIS A 118 -8.03 -4.46 2.31
CA HIS A 118 -6.94 -4.34 3.27
C HIS A 118 -6.21 -5.67 3.47
N GLY A 119 -6.96 -6.74 3.76
CA GLY A 119 -6.41 -8.09 3.93
C GLY A 119 -5.72 -8.60 2.66
N ARG A 120 -6.28 -8.34 1.48
CA ARG A 120 -5.67 -8.71 0.19
C ARG A 120 -4.30 -8.06 0.00
N VAL A 121 -4.21 -6.73 0.16
CA VAL A 121 -2.95 -5.99 0.02
C VAL A 121 -1.89 -6.47 1.01
N LEU A 122 -2.28 -6.79 2.25
CA LEU A 122 -1.35 -7.36 3.24
C LEU A 122 -0.81 -8.74 2.83
N ARG A 123 -1.66 -9.62 2.29
CA ARG A 123 -1.24 -10.94 1.80
C ARG A 123 -0.33 -10.84 0.58
N GLU A 124 -0.56 -9.87 -0.29
CA GLU A 124 0.32 -9.58 -1.43
C GLU A 124 1.68 -9.06 -0.97
N MET A 125 1.71 -8.16 0.02
CA MET A 125 2.97 -7.67 0.61
C MET A 125 3.79 -8.83 1.23
N ILE A 126 3.15 -9.75 1.95
CA ILE A 126 3.83 -10.95 2.48
C ILE A 126 4.42 -11.81 1.36
N SER A 127 3.80 -11.81 0.18
CA SER A 127 4.23 -12.62 -0.97
C SER A 127 5.36 -11.98 -1.77
N SER A 128 5.79 -10.76 -1.42
CA SER A 128 6.90 -10.09 -2.09
C SER A 128 8.22 -10.85 -1.87
N PRO A 129 9.04 -11.06 -2.92
CA PRO A 129 10.36 -11.69 -2.76
C PRO A 129 11.31 -10.92 -1.84
N ALA A 130 11.11 -9.61 -1.68
CA ALA A 130 11.91 -8.76 -0.80
C ALA A 130 11.23 -8.53 0.56
N PHE A 131 10.24 -9.35 0.92
CA PHE A 131 9.63 -9.37 2.25
C PHE A 131 10.69 -9.63 3.33
N ASN A 132 10.68 -8.82 4.38
CA ASN A 132 11.69 -8.86 5.43
C ASN A 132 11.05 -8.74 6.83
N LYS A 133 11.87 -8.90 7.87
CA LYS A 133 11.42 -8.86 9.27
C LYS A 133 10.71 -7.55 9.65
N TYR A 134 11.19 -6.40 9.15
CA TYR A 134 10.57 -5.11 9.44
C TYR A 134 9.15 -5.04 8.84
N ILE A 135 9.00 -5.51 7.61
CA ILE A 135 7.70 -5.57 6.94
C ILE A 135 6.77 -6.57 7.65
N ALA A 136 7.28 -7.72 8.13
CA ALA A 136 6.49 -8.66 8.94
C ALA A 136 5.91 -8.00 10.18
N TYR A 137 6.69 -7.17 10.88
CA TYR A 137 6.22 -6.38 12.01
C TYR A 137 5.08 -5.43 11.59
N LYS A 138 5.26 -4.66 10.51
CA LYS A 138 4.26 -3.70 10.02
C LYS A 138 2.98 -4.37 9.51
N VAL A 139 3.10 -5.53 8.85
CA VAL A 139 1.95 -6.36 8.45
C VAL A 139 1.13 -6.75 9.67
N LEU A 140 1.76 -7.20 10.75
CA LEU A 140 1.07 -7.59 11.97
C LEU A 140 0.37 -6.41 12.66
N GLU A 141 1.02 -5.25 12.73
CA GLU A 141 0.39 -4.01 13.24
C GLU A 141 -0.84 -3.62 12.41
N SER A 142 -0.75 -3.75 11.10
CA SER A 142 -1.82 -3.43 10.16
C SER A 142 -2.97 -4.45 10.26
N ALA A 143 -2.65 -5.74 10.29
CA ALA A 143 -3.63 -6.84 10.40
C ALA A 143 -4.44 -6.78 11.70
N ARG A 144 -3.85 -6.30 12.79
CA ARG A 144 -4.56 -6.11 14.07
C ARG A 144 -5.76 -5.16 13.95
N LYS A 145 -5.73 -4.22 13.00
CA LYS A 145 -6.82 -3.26 12.73
C LYS A 145 -7.99 -3.87 11.94
N LEU A 146 -7.82 -5.05 11.34
CA LEU A 146 -8.91 -5.74 10.64
C LEU A 146 -9.98 -6.17 11.66
N SER A 147 -11.24 -5.86 11.36
CA SER A 147 -12.37 -6.33 12.17
C SER A 147 -12.92 -7.68 11.69
N SER A 148 -12.68 -8.05 10.43
CA SER A 148 -13.03 -9.37 9.91
C SER A 148 -12.06 -10.44 10.41
N ASN A 149 -12.58 -11.42 11.17
CA ASN A 149 -11.79 -12.57 11.63
C ASN A 149 -11.22 -13.37 10.47
N THR A 150 -11.99 -13.58 9.41
CA THR A 150 -11.55 -14.35 8.23
C THR A 150 -10.42 -13.65 7.48
N GLU A 151 -10.50 -12.33 7.28
CA GLU A 151 -9.42 -11.59 6.61
C GLU A 151 -8.16 -11.53 7.47
N LYS A 152 -8.32 -11.23 8.77
CA LYS A 152 -7.20 -11.23 9.73
C LYS A 152 -6.53 -12.60 9.81
N GLY A 153 -7.32 -13.65 9.96
CA GLY A 153 -6.84 -15.03 9.99
C GLY A 153 -6.10 -15.41 8.71
N SER A 154 -6.59 -14.96 7.55
CA SER A 154 -5.93 -15.23 6.26
C SER A 154 -4.60 -14.51 6.10
N VAL A 155 -4.46 -13.29 6.64
CA VAL A 155 -3.16 -12.59 6.71
C VAL A 155 -2.19 -13.33 7.63
N LEU A 156 -2.65 -13.75 8.81
CA LEU A 156 -1.82 -14.47 9.77
C LEU A 156 -1.39 -15.85 9.25
N VAL A 157 -2.29 -16.60 8.62
CA VAL A 157 -1.93 -17.87 7.98
C VAL A 157 -0.84 -17.66 6.92
N ARG A 158 -0.99 -16.64 6.06
CA ARG A 158 0.00 -16.34 5.02
C ARG A 158 1.36 -15.94 5.62
N LEU A 159 1.37 -15.19 6.72
CA LEU A 159 2.60 -14.82 7.41
C LEU A 159 3.30 -16.00 8.07
N ALA A 160 2.53 -16.96 8.59
CA ALA A 160 3.09 -18.18 9.21
C ALA A 160 3.81 -19.07 8.20
N ASP A 161 3.50 -18.97 6.91
CA ASP A 161 4.24 -19.66 5.85
C ASP A 161 5.62 -19.01 5.56
N THR A 162 6.01 -17.93 6.27
CA THR A 162 7.32 -17.27 6.14
C THR A 162 8.26 -17.61 7.30
N GLU A 163 9.57 -17.57 7.06
CA GLU A 163 10.58 -17.83 8.10
C GLU A 163 10.52 -16.83 9.27
N PHE A 164 10.02 -15.61 9.02
CA PHE A 164 9.97 -14.55 10.02
C PHE A 164 9.10 -14.89 11.21
N VAL A 165 8.13 -15.81 11.07
CA VAL A 165 7.29 -16.24 12.19
C VAL A 165 8.09 -16.96 13.31
N ASN A 166 9.29 -17.45 13.00
CA ASN A 166 10.19 -18.07 13.96
C ASN A 166 11.01 -17.05 14.77
N ASP A 167 11.06 -15.79 14.33
CA ASP A 167 11.69 -14.73 15.12
C ASP A 167 10.89 -14.49 16.41
N PRO A 168 11.52 -14.47 17.60
CA PRO A 168 10.79 -14.35 18.87
C PRO A 168 9.90 -13.10 18.98
N THR A 169 10.35 -11.97 18.41
CA THR A 169 9.59 -10.72 18.44
C THR A 169 8.38 -10.80 17.53
N ILE A 170 8.55 -11.33 16.32
CA ILE A 170 7.46 -11.53 15.37
C ILE A 170 6.47 -12.57 15.89
N LYS A 171 6.94 -13.71 16.43
CA LYS A 171 6.09 -14.75 17.01
C LYS A 171 5.22 -14.21 18.16
N LYS A 172 5.81 -13.38 19.03
CA LYS A 172 5.06 -12.73 20.12
C LYS A 172 3.97 -11.81 19.57
N LEU A 173 4.28 -10.99 18.56
CA LEU A 173 3.32 -10.07 17.96
C LEU A 173 2.24 -10.83 17.17
N TYR A 174 2.60 -11.90 16.47
CA TYR A 174 1.68 -12.81 15.80
C TYR A 174 0.65 -13.36 16.78
N MET A 175 1.10 -13.94 17.90
CA MET A 175 0.21 -14.50 18.91
C MET A 175 -0.65 -13.43 19.57
N SER A 176 -0.10 -12.23 19.80
CA SER A 176 -0.87 -11.06 20.25
C SER A 176 -2.01 -10.73 19.27
N THR A 177 -1.73 -10.71 17.98
CA THR A 177 -2.72 -10.41 16.94
C THR A 177 -3.75 -11.54 16.80
N ALA A 178 -3.32 -12.80 16.84
CA ALA A 178 -4.20 -13.96 16.83
C ALA A 178 -5.20 -13.92 17.99
N LYS A 179 -4.77 -13.56 19.20
CA LYS A 179 -5.65 -13.39 20.38
C LYS A 179 -6.73 -12.31 20.23
N THR A 180 -6.65 -11.46 19.21
CA THR A 180 -7.73 -10.50 18.88
C THR A 180 -8.81 -11.08 17.97
N LEU A 181 -8.66 -12.32 17.52
CA LEU A 181 -9.71 -13.05 16.81
C LEU A 181 -10.79 -13.45 17.80
N THR A 182 -12.05 -13.15 17.45
CA THR A 182 -13.21 -13.52 18.27
C THR A 182 -13.90 -14.80 17.80
N SER A 183 -13.43 -15.38 16.68
CA SER A 183 -13.88 -16.68 16.18
C SER A 183 -12.91 -17.76 16.61
N ASP A 184 -13.39 -18.72 17.39
CA ASP A 184 -12.59 -19.86 17.86
C ASP A 184 -12.00 -20.68 16.73
N SER A 185 -12.76 -20.90 15.65
CA SER A 185 -12.28 -21.65 14.48
C SER A 185 -11.16 -20.92 13.75
N GLU A 186 -11.26 -19.59 13.61
CA GLU A 186 -10.20 -18.77 13.01
C GLU A 186 -8.96 -18.70 13.93
N TYR A 187 -9.17 -18.58 15.24
CA TYR A 187 -8.08 -18.60 16.22
C TYR A 187 -7.30 -19.91 16.14
N ARG A 188 -7.99 -21.06 16.18
CA ARG A 188 -7.35 -22.38 16.05
C ARG A 188 -6.60 -22.51 14.72
N ARG A 189 -7.26 -22.18 13.60
CA ARG A 189 -6.65 -22.22 12.25
C ARG A 189 -5.32 -21.47 12.17
N VAL A 190 -5.22 -20.35 12.87
CA VAL A 190 -4.03 -19.50 12.92
C VAL A 190 -2.97 -20.04 13.88
N VAL A 191 -3.36 -20.49 15.08
CA VAL A 191 -2.41 -20.98 16.09
C VAL A 191 -1.82 -22.33 15.70
N ASP A 192 -2.61 -23.20 15.08
CA ASP A 192 -2.16 -24.52 14.60
C ASP A 192 -1.03 -24.39 13.57
N LYS A 193 -0.91 -23.26 12.88
CA LYS A 193 0.22 -22.98 11.97
C LYS A 193 1.56 -22.77 12.68
N LEU A 194 1.58 -22.58 13.99
CA LEU A 194 2.79 -22.43 14.79
C LEU A 194 3.16 -23.67 15.59
N ILE A 195 2.33 -24.72 15.49
CA ILE A 195 2.52 -26.00 16.15
C ILE A 195 2.96 -26.95 15.05
N ASP A 196 4.26 -27.28 15.04
CA ASP A 196 4.76 -28.46 14.33
C ASP A 196 4.42 -29.72 15.13
#